data_AF-A0A520Q4I4-F1
#
_entry.id   AF-A0A520Q4I4-F1
#
_cell.length_a   1.000
_cell.length_b   1.000
_cell.length_c   1.000
_cell.angle_alpha   90.00
_cell.angle_beta   90.00
_cell.angle_gamma   90.00
#
_symmetry.space_group_name_H-M   'P 1'
#
loop_
_entity.id
_entity.type
_entity.pdbx_description
1 polymer ?
#
loop_
_entity_poly.entity_id
_entity_poly.type
_entity_poly.pdbx_seq_one_letter_code
_entity_poly.pdbx_strand_id
1 'polypeptide(L)'
;MSAEPPSSLTRHALIPTSIAVCFTLVYGVEAAPWWVIVIGAPALLLYLGAPTIGRRSLARFDRDAVRLLSGGQRRRLPRRYARALGMRLFAPPALVAERRGLVHAETGAPGPARAAYREALDGYPEDAAPIGVMLGLAHASFALGDSADAIARYRAVWRRSKTFPRVARNLAHALARKGEDLAEAETLAERALADAPEPPPAELSLVRALVHAKRGQRGPARKLLKRARAHEDAARLEELVEEVETALEEL
;
A
#
# COMPACT_ATOMS: atom_id res chain seq x y z
N MET A 1 21.39 1.98 0.73
CA MET A 1 20.53 2.84 1.58
C MET A 1 20.78 4.28 1.17
N SER A 2 20.00 4.80 0.21
CA SER A 2 20.03 6.23 -0.13
C SER A 2 18.77 6.83 0.48
N ALA A 3 18.92 7.54 1.59
CA ALA A 3 17.82 8.26 2.21
C ALA A 3 17.40 9.38 1.25
N GLU A 4 16.24 9.23 0.59
CA GLU A 4 15.63 10.32 -0.15
C GLU A 4 15.27 11.42 0.84
N PRO A 5 15.68 12.67 0.63
CA PRO A 5 15.31 13.75 1.54
C PRO A 5 13.78 13.90 1.56
N PRO A 6 13.17 14.17 2.72
CA PRO A 6 11.73 14.36 2.81
C PRO A 6 11.30 15.51 1.89
N SER A 7 10.29 15.29 1.03
CA SER A 7 9.91 16.23 -0.04
C SER A 7 9.46 17.61 0.46
N SER A 8 9.02 17.70 1.72
CA SER A 8 8.74 18.97 2.40
C SER A 8 9.99 19.82 2.56
N LEU A 9 11.14 19.20 2.83
CA LEU A 9 12.42 19.88 3.01
C LEU A 9 12.88 20.50 1.70
N THR A 10 12.70 19.81 0.57
CA THR A 10 13.10 20.31 -0.75
C THR A 10 12.28 21.54 -1.17
N ARG A 11 10.97 21.56 -0.88
CA ARG A 11 10.11 22.70 -1.20
C ARG A 11 10.41 23.93 -0.32
N HIS A 12 10.54 23.73 0.98
CA HIS A 12 10.79 24.83 1.93
C HIS A 12 12.25 25.31 1.89
N ALA A 13 13.20 24.49 1.43
CA ALA A 13 14.58 24.89 1.23
C ALA A 13 14.80 25.74 -0.04
N LEU A 14 13.94 25.63 -1.06
CA LEU A 14 14.11 26.36 -2.34
C LEU A 14 14.17 27.88 -2.18
N ILE A 15 13.36 28.46 -1.29
CA ILE A 15 13.35 29.90 -1.04
C ILE A 15 14.63 30.35 -0.32
N PRO A 16 15.00 29.82 0.87
CA PRO A 16 16.20 30.25 1.57
C PRO A 16 17.49 29.94 0.81
N THR A 17 17.57 28.84 0.05
CA THR A 17 18.75 28.58 -0.79
C THR A 17 18.83 29.55 -1.96
N SER A 18 17.71 29.85 -2.63
CA SER A 18 17.68 30.88 -3.68
C SER A 18 18.08 32.25 -3.13
N ILE A 19 17.57 32.64 -1.96
CA ILE A 19 17.94 33.89 -1.28
C ILE A 19 19.43 33.90 -0.92
N ALA A 20 19.98 32.82 -0.36
CA ALA A 20 21.39 32.73 0.00
C ALA A 20 22.30 32.79 -1.24
N VAL A 21 21.91 32.15 -2.34
CA VAL A 21 22.64 32.20 -3.62
C VAL A 21 22.60 33.62 -4.19
N CYS A 22 21.42 34.26 -4.22
CA CYS A 22 21.28 35.64 -4.66
C CYS A 22 22.09 36.60 -3.78
N PHE A 23 22.07 36.43 -2.45
CA PHE A 23 22.85 37.24 -1.51
C PHE A 23 24.35 37.09 -1.75
N THR A 24 24.84 35.86 -1.93
CA THR A 24 26.27 35.59 -2.19
C THR A 24 26.71 36.20 -3.52
N LEU A 25 25.87 36.16 -4.55
CA LEU A 25 26.18 36.75 -5.85
C LEU A 25 26.25 38.29 -5.79
N VAL A 26 25.32 38.93 -5.07
CA VAL A 26 25.27 40.39 -4.95
C VAL A 26 26.38 40.93 -4.05
N TYR A 27 26.55 40.33 -2.87
CA TYR A 27 27.42 40.88 -1.83
C TYR A 27 28.79 40.20 -1.74
N GLY A 28 28.93 38.97 -2.24
CA GLY A 28 30.19 38.23 -2.20
C GLY A 28 31.02 38.34 -3.47
N VAL A 29 30.37 38.44 -4.64
CA VAL A 29 31.03 38.45 -5.97
C VAL A 29 30.83 39.79 -6.68
N GLU A 30 30.09 40.73 -6.09
CA GLU A 30 29.70 42.02 -6.70
C GLU A 30 29.11 41.83 -8.11
N ALA A 31 28.38 40.72 -8.31
CA ALA A 31 27.82 40.39 -9.62
C ALA A 31 26.76 41.42 -10.01
N ALA A 32 26.76 41.80 -11.28
CA ALA A 32 25.82 42.78 -11.79
C ALA A 32 24.36 42.35 -11.56
N PRO A 33 23.43 43.28 -11.26
CA PRO A 33 22.08 42.96 -10.78
C PRO A 33 21.24 42.04 -11.68
N TRP A 34 21.54 42.02 -12.98
CA TRP A 34 20.86 41.17 -13.95
C TRP A 34 21.13 39.67 -13.72
N TRP A 35 22.28 39.28 -13.15
CA TRP A 35 22.56 37.88 -12.79
C TRP A 35 21.63 37.36 -11.71
N VAL A 36 21.21 38.23 -10.77
CA VAL A 36 20.24 37.90 -9.71
C VAL A 36 18.89 37.57 -10.31
N ILE A 37 18.48 38.31 -11.35
CA ILE A 37 17.23 38.04 -12.07
C ILE A 37 17.35 36.73 -12.85
N VAL A 38 18.47 36.51 -13.55
CA VAL A 38 18.71 35.28 -14.34
C VAL A 38 18.72 34.02 -13.48
N ILE A 39 19.20 34.10 -12.23
CA ILE A 39 19.32 32.95 -11.33
C ILE A 39 18.09 32.82 -10.40
N GLY A 40 17.59 33.95 -9.88
CA GLY A 40 16.46 34.01 -8.96
C GLY A 40 15.11 33.81 -9.64
N ALA A 41 14.90 34.33 -10.86
CA ALA A 41 13.62 34.20 -11.54
C ALA A 41 13.27 32.73 -11.88
N PRO A 42 14.18 31.88 -12.39
CA PRO A 42 13.90 30.45 -12.57
C PRO A 42 13.57 29.72 -11.26
N ALA A 43 14.24 30.04 -10.15
CA ALA A 43 13.96 29.44 -8.85
C ALA A 43 12.57 29.85 -8.33
N LEU A 44 12.19 31.12 -8.51
CA LEU A 44 10.85 31.61 -8.16
C LEU A 44 9.77 30.97 -9.03
N LEU A 45 9.98 30.89 -10.35
CA LEU A 45 9.08 30.21 -11.28
C LEU A 45 8.95 28.72 -10.94
N LEU A 46 10.05 28.05 -10.58
CA LEU A 46 10.03 26.66 -10.13
C LEU A 46 9.26 26.51 -8.82
N TYR A 47 9.44 27.42 -7.85
CA TYR A 47 8.70 27.39 -6.59
C TYR A 47 7.18 27.54 -6.81
N LEU A 48 6.77 28.50 -7.65
CA LEU A 48 5.37 28.72 -8.00
C LEU A 48 4.80 27.54 -8.82
N GLY A 49 5.60 27.00 -9.74
CA GLY A 49 5.23 25.88 -10.60
C GLY A 49 5.25 24.51 -9.89
N ALA A 50 6.04 24.34 -8.83
CA ALA A 50 6.32 23.07 -8.17
C ALA A 50 5.06 22.28 -7.79
N PRO A 51 4.02 22.88 -7.15
CA PRO A 51 2.80 22.15 -6.82
C PRO A 51 2.08 21.59 -8.07
N THR A 52 2.10 22.33 -9.17
CA THR A 52 1.46 21.89 -10.42
C THR A 52 2.29 20.82 -11.13
N ILE A 53 3.62 20.94 -11.12
CA ILE A 53 4.55 19.94 -11.66
C ILE A 53 4.40 18.64 -10.87
N GLY A 54 4.36 18.71 -9.54
CA GLY A 54 4.15 17.58 -8.64
C GLY A 54 2.84 16.86 -8.93
N ARG A 55 1.71 17.58 -8.95
CA ARG A 55 0.39 17.01 -9.28
C ARG A 55 0.34 16.39 -10.68
N ARG A 56 0.89 17.06 -11.70
CA ARG A 56 0.94 16.54 -13.08
C ARG A 56 1.83 15.30 -13.19
N SER A 57 2.94 15.26 -12.46
CA SER A 57 3.83 14.10 -12.44
C SER A 57 3.18 12.92 -11.70
N LEU A 58 2.49 13.17 -10.59
CA LEU A 58 1.72 12.18 -9.84
C LEU A 58 0.62 11.58 -10.70
N ALA A 59 -0.21 12.40 -11.35
CA ALA A 59 -1.28 11.91 -12.23
C ALA A 59 -0.75 11.12 -13.44
N ARG A 60 0.46 11.44 -13.93
CA ARG A 60 1.15 10.64 -14.95
C ARG A 60 1.60 9.30 -14.40
N PHE A 61 2.19 9.28 -13.21
CA PHE A 61 2.59 8.05 -12.54
C PHE A 61 1.38 7.15 -12.29
N ASP A 62 0.27 7.68 -11.77
CA ASP A 62 -0.92 6.89 -11.44
C ASP A 62 -1.53 6.23 -12.68
N ARG A 63 -1.65 6.97 -13.79
CA ARG A 63 -2.11 6.40 -15.07
C ARG A 63 -1.19 5.29 -15.58
N ASP A 64 0.12 5.50 -15.50
CA ASP A 64 1.09 4.50 -15.94
C ASP A 64 1.13 3.29 -15.00
N ALA A 65 0.95 3.50 -13.70
CA ALA A 65 0.87 2.43 -12.71
C ALA A 65 -0.32 1.53 -13.00
N VAL A 66 -1.52 2.10 -13.23
CA VAL A 66 -2.71 1.33 -13.61
C VAL A 66 -2.45 0.51 -14.87
N ARG A 67 -1.86 1.10 -15.92
CA ARG A 67 -1.52 0.40 -17.17
C ARG A 67 -0.50 -0.72 -16.95
N LEU A 68 0.51 -0.50 -16.11
CA LEU A 68 1.53 -1.51 -15.81
C LEU A 68 0.95 -2.66 -14.99
N LEU A 69 0.09 -2.36 -14.02
CA LEU A 69 -0.56 -3.37 -13.18
C LEU A 69 -1.57 -4.20 -13.97
N SER A 70 -2.38 -3.58 -14.84
CA SER A 70 -3.30 -4.30 -15.72
C SER A 70 -2.57 -5.15 -16.76
N GLY A 71 -1.42 -4.69 -17.24
CA GLY A 71 -0.55 -5.45 -18.13
C GLY A 71 0.35 -6.49 -17.44
N GLY A 72 0.21 -6.71 -16.12
CA GLY A 72 1.03 -7.66 -15.36
C GLY A 72 2.51 -7.27 -15.20
N GLN A 73 2.91 -6.07 -15.63
CA GLN A 73 4.30 -5.61 -15.64
C GLN A 73 4.73 -4.99 -14.31
N ARG A 74 4.38 -5.64 -13.19
CA ARG A 74 4.62 -5.14 -11.82
C ARG A 74 6.09 -4.80 -11.55
N ARG A 75 7.01 -5.60 -12.11
CA ARG A 75 8.47 -5.40 -12.03
C ARG A 75 8.97 -4.08 -12.64
N ARG A 76 8.19 -3.42 -13.51
CA ARG A 76 8.55 -2.13 -14.11
C ARG A 76 8.15 -0.92 -13.26
N LEU A 77 7.30 -1.10 -12.23
CA LEU A 77 6.84 -0.02 -11.36
C LEU A 77 7.99 0.75 -10.67
N PRO A 78 9.01 0.10 -10.07
CA PRO A 78 10.10 0.81 -9.41
C PRO A 78 10.86 1.73 -10.36
N ARG A 79 11.13 1.26 -11.59
CA ARG A 79 11.78 2.07 -12.63
C ARG A 79 10.90 3.26 -13.02
N ARG A 80 9.59 3.07 -13.14
CA ARG A 80 8.66 4.15 -13.48
C ARG A 80 8.53 5.18 -12.35
N TYR A 81 8.51 4.72 -11.10
CA TYR A 81 8.50 5.54 -9.90
C TYR A 81 9.78 6.37 -9.79
N ALA A 82 10.96 5.75 -10.01
CA ALA A 82 12.24 6.44 -10.00
C ALA A 82 12.30 7.60 -11.02
N ARG A 83 11.71 7.42 -12.21
CA ARG A 83 11.61 8.46 -13.25
C ARG A 83 10.60 9.56 -12.94
N ALA A 84 9.71 9.39 -11.96
CA ALA A 84 8.70 10.37 -11.58
C ALA A 84 9.26 11.44 -10.63
N LEU A 85 10.36 12.09 -11.03
CA LEU A 85 11.07 13.08 -10.20
C LEU A 85 10.17 14.23 -9.76
N GLY A 86 9.30 14.73 -10.63
CA GLY A 86 8.39 15.82 -10.28
C GLY A 86 7.46 15.46 -9.11
N MET A 87 6.98 14.22 -9.05
CA MET A 87 6.18 13.73 -7.93
C MET A 87 7.06 13.60 -6.68
N ARG A 88 8.21 12.94 -6.77
CA ARG A 88 9.10 12.70 -5.63
C ARG A 88 9.60 14.00 -4.98
N LEU A 89 9.86 15.03 -5.77
CA LEU A 89 10.40 16.29 -5.28
C LEU A 89 9.35 17.31 -4.85
N PHE A 90 8.18 17.33 -5.52
CA PHE A 90 7.23 18.44 -5.38
C PHE A 90 5.81 18.03 -4.97
N ALA A 91 5.48 16.73 -4.94
CA ALA A 91 4.20 16.28 -4.40
C ALA A 91 4.22 16.22 -2.86
N PRO A 92 3.05 16.31 -2.21
CA PRO A 92 2.94 16.16 -0.76
C PRO A 92 3.61 14.88 -0.24
N PRO A 93 4.40 14.93 0.86
CA PRO A 93 5.15 13.78 1.36
C PRO A 93 4.29 12.54 1.59
N ALA A 94 3.10 12.70 2.19
CA ALA A 94 2.17 11.62 2.45
C ALA A 94 1.79 10.84 1.17
N LEU A 95 1.51 11.57 0.08
CA LEU A 95 1.18 10.95 -1.22
C LEU A 95 2.40 10.26 -1.84
N VAL A 96 3.59 10.83 -1.71
CA VAL A 96 4.83 10.22 -2.21
C VAL A 96 5.10 8.91 -1.46
N ALA A 97 4.92 8.90 -0.14
CA ALA A 97 5.06 7.73 0.72
C ALA A 97 3.99 6.68 0.39
N GLU A 98 2.74 7.08 0.16
CA GLU A 98 1.66 6.17 -0.29
C GLU A 98 2.04 5.47 -1.60
N ARG A 99 2.50 6.21 -2.60
CA ARG A 99 2.91 5.64 -3.89
C ARG A 99 4.15 4.76 -3.77
N ARG A 100 5.07 5.09 -2.87
CA ARG A 100 6.22 4.22 -2.56
C ARG A 100 5.76 2.91 -1.92
N GLY A 101 4.81 2.98 -0.98
CA GLY A 101 4.18 1.82 -0.36
C GLY A 101 3.53 0.90 -1.40
N LEU A 102 2.77 1.49 -2.33
CA LEU A 102 2.16 0.76 -3.45
C LEU A 102 3.21 0.05 -4.29
N VAL A 103 4.29 0.73 -4.68
CA VAL A 103 5.37 0.12 -5.49
C VAL A 103 6.01 -1.05 -4.77
N HIS A 104 6.27 -0.93 -3.47
CA HIS A 104 6.84 -2.03 -2.68
C HIS A 104 5.87 -3.19 -2.49
N ALA A 105 4.59 -2.91 -2.24
CA ALA A 105 3.56 -3.94 -2.12
C ALA A 105 3.43 -4.75 -3.42
N GLU A 106 3.37 -4.06 -4.56
CA GLU A 106 3.23 -4.68 -5.88
C GLU A 106 4.47 -5.45 -6.35
N THR A 107 5.62 -5.19 -5.73
CA THR A 107 6.88 -5.91 -6.03
C THR A 107 7.22 -7.00 -5.03
N GLY A 108 6.31 -7.31 -4.09
CA GLY A 108 6.50 -8.37 -3.11
C GLY A 108 7.48 -8.02 -1.99
N ALA A 109 7.61 -6.72 -1.66
CA ALA A 109 8.46 -6.22 -0.58
C ALA A 109 7.61 -5.70 0.59
N PRO A 110 7.00 -6.58 1.41
CA PRO A 110 6.04 -6.18 2.44
C PRO A 110 6.66 -5.35 3.57
N GLY A 111 7.94 -5.58 3.91
CA GLY A 111 8.68 -4.78 4.89
C GLY A 111 8.77 -3.30 4.50
N PRO A 112 9.41 -2.98 3.35
CA PRO A 112 9.43 -1.62 2.81
C PRO A 112 8.05 -1.02 2.55
N ALA A 113 7.08 -1.83 2.12
CA ALA A 113 5.70 -1.37 1.93
C ALA A 113 5.07 -0.91 3.25
N ARG A 114 5.20 -1.70 4.31
CA ARG A 114 4.71 -1.36 5.66
C ARG A 114 5.30 -0.04 6.15
N ALA A 115 6.62 0.14 6.01
CA ALA A 115 7.29 1.37 6.42
C ALA A 115 6.77 2.60 5.65
N ALA A 116 6.64 2.50 4.33
CA ALA A 116 6.17 3.59 3.50
C ALA A 116 4.69 3.94 3.73
N TYR A 117 3.82 2.93 3.99
CA TYR A 117 2.43 3.21 4.34
C TYR A 117 2.27 3.80 5.74
N ARG A 118 3.12 3.45 6.71
CA ARG A 118 3.16 4.12 8.03
C ARG A 118 3.54 5.58 7.88
N GLU A 119 4.61 5.89 7.15
CA GLU A 119 5.01 7.26 6.85
C GLU A 119 3.92 8.05 6.10
N ALA A 120 3.19 7.40 5.19
CA ALA A 120 2.04 8.02 4.54
C ALA A 120 0.96 8.37 5.56
N LEU A 121 0.63 7.44 6.46
CA LEU A 121 -0.40 7.61 7.49
C LEU A 121 -0.06 8.73 8.48
N ASP A 122 1.21 8.86 8.88
CA ASP A 122 1.69 9.95 9.74
C ASP A 122 1.44 11.34 9.13
N GLY A 123 1.33 11.42 7.80
CA GLY A 123 1.02 12.65 7.06
C GLY A 123 -0.47 12.93 6.86
N TYR A 124 -1.36 12.03 7.28
CA TYR A 124 -2.81 12.22 7.25
C TYR A 124 -3.37 12.45 8.66
N PRO A 125 -4.37 13.32 8.83
CA PRO A 125 -5.20 13.31 10.04
C PRO A 125 -5.86 11.94 10.23
N GLU A 126 -6.03 11.50 11.48
CA GLU A 126 -6.51 10.16 11.83
C GLU A 126 -7.84 9.79 11.13
N ASP A 127 -8.80 10.71 11.08
CA ASP A 127 -10.10 10.51 10.43
C ASP A 127 -10.06 10.64 8.89
N ALA A 128 -9.01 11.26 8.37
CA ALA A 128 -8.86 11.57 6.94
C ALA A 128 -7.94 10.59 6.19
N ALA A 129 -7.38 9.59 6.89
CA ALA A 129 -6.54 8.58 6.28
C ALA A 129 -7.25 7.87 5.10
N PRO A 130 -6.64 7.83 3.90
CA PRO A 130 -7.22 7.12 2.77
C PRO A 130 -7.36 5.62 3.05
N ILE A 131 -8.50 5.03 2.66
CA ILE A 131 -8.76 3.59 2.80
C ILE A 131 -7.68 2.75 2.11
N GLY A 132 -7.17 3.20 0.97
CA GLY A 132 -6.09 2.51 0.25
C GLY A 132 -4.79 2.41 1.05
N VAL A 133 -4.43 3.45 1.81
CA VAL A 133 -3.24 3.45 2.69
C VAL A 133 -3.43 2.48 3.86
N MET A 134 -4.60 2.53 4.51
CA MET A 134 -4.93 1.64 5.63
C MET A 134 -4.95 0.17 5.19
N LEU A 135 -5.52 -0.12 4.01
CA LEU A 135 -5.54 -1.46 3.44
C LEU A 135 -4.14 -1.93 3.04
N GLY A 136 -3.37 -1.10 2.34
CA GLY A 136 -2.00 -1.43 1.96
C GLY A 136 -1.13 -1.75 3.17
N LEU A 137 -1.31 -1.00 4.27
CA LEU A 137 -0.65 -1.27 5.54
C LEU A 137 -1.12 -2.58 6.17
N ALA A 138 -2.44 -2.86 6.18
CA ALA A 138 -2.98 -4.11 6.69
C ALA A 138 -2.45 -5.33 5.90
N HIS A 139 -2.40 -5.24 4.57
CA HIS A 139 -1.83 -6.28 3.71
C HIS A 139 -0.35 -6.49 3.99
N ALA A 140 0.42 -5.41 4.10
CA ALA A 140 1.85 -5.50 4.39
C ALA A 140 2.13 -6.10 5.77
N SER A 141 1.35 -5.74 6.80
CA SER A 141 1.47 -6.34 8.14
C SER A 141 1.06 -7.81 8.13
N PHE A 142 -0.02 -8.17 7.42
CA PHE A 142 -0.45 -9.56 7.27
C PHE A 142 0.63 -10.42 6.60
N ALA A 143 1.24 -9.95 5.52
CA ALA A 143 2.31 -10.65 4.81
C ALA A 143 3.60 -10.81 5.64
N LEU A 144 3.79 -10.00 6.68
CA LEU A 144 4.93 -10.11 7.62
C LEU A 144 4.61 -11.01 8.83
N GLY A 145 3.45 -11.66 8.85
CA GLY A 145 3.01 -12.48 9.98
C GLY A 145 2.43 -11.69 11.16
N ASP A 146 2.38 -10.36 11.08
CA ASP A 146 1.81 -9.50 12.13
C ASP A 146 0.28 -9.45 12.03
N SER A 147 -0.35 -10.58 12.37
CA SER A 147 -1.80 -10.76 12.26
C SER A 147 -2.57 -9.81 13.18
N ALA A 148 -2.02 -9.44 14.34
CA ALA A 148 -2.67 -8.52 15.27
C ALA A 148 -2.80 -7.11 14.67
N ASP A 149 -1.71 -6.57 14.11
CA ASP A 149 -1.69 -5.25 13.46
C ASP A 149 -2.59 -5.22 12.21
N ALA A 150 -2.62 -6.33 11.47
CA ALA A 150 -3.49 -6.52 10.31
C ALA A 150 -4.98 -6.55 10.69
N ILE A 151 -5.37 -7.33 11.71
CA ILE A 151 -6.76 -7.42 12.20
C ILE A 151 -7.28 -6.04 12.60
N ALA A 152 -6.51 -5.29 13.39
CA ALA A 152 -6.91 -3.96 13.85
C ALA A 152 -7.22 -3.02 12.67
N ARG A 153 -6.39 -3.05 11.63
CA ARG A 153 -6.55 -2.20 10.43
C ARG A 153 -7.67 -2.67 9.51
N TYR A 154 -7.79 -3.97 9.27
CA TYR A 154 -8.91 -4.49 8.50
C TYR A 154 -10.24 -4.19 9.19
N ARG A 155 -10.33 -4.34 10.52
CA ARG A 155 -11.52 -3.92 11.29
C ARG A 155 -11.80 -2.43 11.13
N ALA A 156 -10.78 -1.57 11.20
CA ALA A 156 -10.95 -0.13 10.99
C ALA A 156 -11.49 0.20 9.58
N VAL A 157 -10.94 -0.44 8.54
CA VAL A 157 -11.43 -0.29 7.16
C VAL A 157 -12.86 -0.81 7.02
N TRP A 158 -13.15 -1.98 7.58
CA TRP A 158 -14.48 -2.60 7.54
C TRP A 158 -15.55 -1.74 8.22
N ARG A 159 -15.22 -1.09 9.35
CA ARG A 159 -16.10 -0.12 10.00
C ARG A 159 -16.40 1.08 9.11
N ARG A 160 -15.39 1.59 8.40
CA ARG A 160 -15.53 2.74 7.49
C ARG A 160 -16.28 2.38 6.20
N SER A 161 -16.16 1.14 5.73
CA SER A 161 -16.84 0.69 4.52
C SER A 161 -17.11 -0.81 4.56
N LYS A 162 -18.36 -1.15 4.90
CA LYS A 162 -18.90 -2.52 4.94
C LYS A 162 -19.18 -3.12 3.55
N THR A 163 -18.81 -2.41 2.49
CA THR A 163 -19.16 -2.74 1.09
C THR A 163 -18.01 -3.35 0.31
N PHE A 164 -16.91 -3.74 0.97
CA PHE A 164 -15.76 -4.35 0.31
C PHE A 164 -15.65 -5.85 0.65
N PRO A 165 -16.18 -6.76 -0.20
CA PRO A 165 -16.14 -8.21 0.04
C PRO A 165 -14.73 -8.75 0.29
N ARG A 166 -13.73 -8.17 -0.40
CA ARG A 166 -12.32 -8.52 -0.23
C ARG A 166 -11.80 -8.23 1.18
N VAL A 167 -12.30 -7.19 1.85
CA VAL A 167 -11.89 -6.84 3.21
C VAL A 167 -12.46 -7.84 4.22
N ALA A 168 -13.73 -8.24 4.06
CA ALA A 168 -14.34 -9.27 4.90
C ALA A 168 -13.55 -10.58 4.84
N ARG A 169 -13.21 -11.06 3.64
CA ARG A 169 -12.38 -12.26 3.45
C ARG A 169 -10.99 -12.12 4.09
N ASN A 170 -10.28 -11.02 3.85
CA ASN A 170 -8.92 -10.84 4.38
C ASN A 170 -8.92 -10.69 5.91
N LEU A 171 -9.96 -10.07 6.49
CA LEU A 171 -10.14 -10.02 7.94
C LEU A 171 -10.42 -11.42 8.49
N ALA A 172 -11.31 -12.20 7.85
CA ALA A 172 -11.56 -13.59 8.24
C ALA A 172 -10.28 -14.44 8.22
N HIS A 173 -9.44 -14.28 7.19
CA HIS A 173 -8.14 -14.95 7.11
C HIS A 173 -7.22 -14.53 8.26
N ALA A 174 -7.09 -13.22 8.51
CA ALA A 174 -6.26 -12.72 9.60
C ALA A 174 -6.70 -13.21 10.99
N LEU A 175 -8.01 -13.24 11.24
CA LEU A 175 -8.59 -13.78 12.47
C LEU A 175 -8.31 -15.28 12.61
N ALA A 176 -8.56 -16.07 11.55
CA ALA A 176 -8.34 -17.51 11.54
C ALA A 176 -6.86 -17.87 11.75
N ARG A 177 -5.94 -17.19 11.06
CA ARG A 177 -4.50 -17.42 11.19
C ARG A 177 -3.99 -17.12 12.59
N LYS A 178 -4.54 -16.07 13.24
CA LYS A 178 -4.21 -15.75 14.64
C LYS A 178 -4.91 -16.68 15.64
N GLY A 179 -6.02 -17.31 15.26
CA GLY A 179 -6.88 -18.08 16.17
C GLY A 179 -7.78 -17.21 17.05
N GLU A 180 -8.02 -15.95 16.67
CA GLU A 180 -8.82 -14.99 17.44
C GLU A 180 -10.22 -14.84 16.83
N ASP A 181 -11.25 -14.68 17.68
CA ASP A 181 -12.63 -14.40 17.28
C ASP A 181 -13.14 -15.24 16.10
N LEU A 182 -12.94 -16.56 16.18
CA LEU A 182 -13.26 -17.50 15.09
C LEU A 182 -14.74 -17.48 14.66
N ALA A 183 -15.65 -17.05 15.55
CA ALA A 183 -17.06 -16.83 15.21
C ALA A 183 -17.25 -15.60 14.30
N GLU A 184 -16.50 -14.51 14.54
CA GLU A 184 -16.47 -13.35 13.64
C GLU A 184 -15.84 -13.75 12.30
N ALA A 185 -14.76 -14.52 12.34
CA ALA A 185 -14.08 -15.01 11.12
C ALA A 185 -15.04 -15.81 10.22
N GLU A 186 -15.84 -16.72 10.80
CA GLU A 186 -16.87 -17.46 10.06
C GLU A 186 -17.92 -16.53 9.45
N THR A 187 -18.47 -15.61 10.26
CA THR A 187 -19.48 -14.64 9.80
C THR A 187 -18.98 -13.81 8.62
N LEU A 188 -17.73 -13.35 8.70
CA LEU A 188 -17.10 -12.57 7.64
C LEU A 188 -16.80 -13.40 6.39
N ALA A 189 -16.41 -14.66 6.54
CA ALA A 189 -16.18 -15.56 5.42
C ALA A 189 -17.49 -15.92 4.69
N GLU A 190 -18.58 -16.15 5.43
CA GLU A 190 -19.92 -16.34 4.86
C GLU A 190 -20.43 -15.07 4.17
N ARG A 191 -20.14 -13.89 4.75
CA ARG A 191 -20.47 -12.62 4.09
C ARG A 191 -19.71 -12.47 2.77
N ALA A 192 -18.41 -12.78 2.76
CA ALA A 192 -17.60 -12.74 1.55
C ALA A 192 -18.05 -13.76 0.49
N LEU A 193 -18.63 -14.89 0.91
CA LEU A 193 -19.24 -15.89 0.03
C LEU A 193 -20.52 -15.39 -0.61
N ALA A 194 -21.39 -14.72 0.15
CA ALA A 194 -22.63 -14.17 -0.39
C ALA A 194 -22.40 -13.16 -1.52
N ASP A 195 -21.26 -12.47 -1.50
CA ASP A 195 -20.85 -11.49 -2.51
C ASP A 195 -19.95 -12.11 -3.62
N ALA A 196 -19.62 -13.40 -3.54
CA ALA A 196 -18.72 -14.06 -4.47
C ALA A 196 -19.45 -14.59 -5.72
N PRO A 197 -18.79 -14.64 -6.89
CA PRO A 197 -19.33 -15.33 -8.06
C PRO A 197 -19.43 -16.84 -7.79
N GLU A 198 -20.38 -17.50 -8.47
CA GLU A 198 -20.53 -18.96 -8.47
C GLU A 198 -19.83 -19.57 -9.70
N PRO A 199 -18.89 -20.53 -9.54
CA PRO A 199 -18.39 -21.08 -8.28
C PRO A 199 -17.42 -20.13 -7.53
N PRO A 200 -17.35 -20.23 -6.19
CA PRO A 200 -16.54 -19.33 -5.38
C PRO A 200 -15.04 -19.50 -5.64
N PRO A 201 -14.24 -18.41 -5.57
CA PRO A 201 -12.79 -18.49 -5.76
C PRO A 201 -12.11 -19.47 -4.78
N ALA A 202 -11.06 -20.15 -5.26
CA ALA A 202 -10.28 -21.10 -4.47
C ALA A 202 -9.79 -20.50 -3.15
N GLU A 203 -9.28 -19.26 -3.19
CA GLU A 203 -8.80 -18.52 -2.01
C GLU A 203 -9.87 -18.37 -0.94
N LEU A 204 -11.12 -18.02 -1.31
CA LEU A 204 -12.21 -17.89 -0.35
C LEU A 204 -12.58 -19.25 0.25
N SER A 205 -12.58 -20.31 -0.56
CA SER A 205 -12.83 -21.68 -0.10
C SER A 205 -11.76 -22.15 0.89
N LEU A 206 -10.49 -21.78 0.68
CA LEU A 206 -9.39 -22.08 1.61
C LEU A 206 -9.51 -21.28 2.91
N VAL A 207 -9.83 -19.97 2.85
CA VAL A 207 -10.06 -19.17 4.06
C VAL A 207 -11.18 -19.77 4.91
N ARG A 208 -12.29 -20.19 4.29
CA ARG A 208 -13.36 -20.90 5.01
C ARG A 208 -12.87 -22.23 5.58
N ALA A 209 -12.09 -23.00 4.83
CA ALA A 209 -11.50 -24.24 5.33
C ALA A 209 -10.61 -23.99 6.56
N LEU A 210 -9.80 -22.93 6.55
CA LEU A 210 -8.94 -22.54 7.68
C LEU A 210 -9.78 -22.16 8.91
N VAL A 211 -10.84 -21.37 8.73
CA VAL A 211 -11.77 -21.02 9.82
C VAL A 211 -12.37 -22.27 10.44
N HIS A 212 -12.90 -23.19 9.62
CA HIS A 212 -13.48 -24.43 10.12
C HIS A 212 -12.44 -25.32 10.81
N ALA A 213 -11.21 -25.40 10.27
CA ALA A 213 -10.12 -26.15 10.88
C ALA A 213 -9.78 -25.58 12.27
N LYS A 214 -9.50 -24.28 12.38
CA LYS A 214 -9.18 -23.64 13.67
C LYS A 214 -10.32 -23.70 14.69
N ARG A 215 -11.56 -23.95 14.25
CA ARG A 215 -12.72 -24.20 15.14
C ARG A 215 -12.91 -25.66 15.56
N GLY A 216 -12.05 -26.59 15.13
CA GLY A 216 -12.20 -28.01 15.43
C GLY A 216 -13.09 -28.79 14.45
N GLN A 217 -13.57 -28.15 13.37
CA GLN A 217 -14.52 -28.77 12.43
C GLN A 217 -13.79 -29.46 11.27
N ARG A 218 -13.12 -30.58 11.59
CA ARG A 218 -12.27 -31.35 10.66
C ARG A 218 -12.99 -31.80 9.38
N GLY A 219 -14.25 -32.24 9.50
CA GLY A 219 -15.05 -32.71 8.36
C GLY A 219 -15.32 -31.63 7.30
N PRO A 220 -15.99 -30.51 7.68
CA PRO A 220 -16.20 -29.37 6.78
C PRO A 220 -14.91 -28.81 6.17
N ALA A 221 -13.86 -28.65 6.99
CA ALA A 221 -12.57 -28.13 6.55
C ALA A 221 -11.94 -28.99 5.44
N ARG A 222 -11.88 -30.33 5.62
CA ARG A 222 -11.34 -31.25 4.60
C ARG A 222 -12.14 -31.23 3.29
N LYS A 223 -13.46 -31.12 3.38
CA LYS A 223 -14.33 -31.03 2.20
C LYS A 223 -14.05 -29.76 1.40
N LEU A 224 -13.89 -28.62 2.08
CA LEU A 224 -13.58 -27.33 1.45
C LEU A 224 -12.17 -27.30 0.86
N LEU A 225 -11.18 -27.84 1.58
CA LEU A 225 -9.81 -27.97 1.09
C LEU A 225 -9.75 -28.79 -0.21
N LYS A 226 -10.44 -29.94 -0.25
CA LYS A 226 -10.51 -30.77 -1.47
C LYS A 226 -11.16 -30.04 -2.64
N ARG A 227 -12.22 -29.26 -2.38
CA ARG A 227 -12.87 -28.43 -3.41
C ARG A 227 -11.96 -27.31 -3.91
N ALA A 228 -11.26 -26.63 -3.00
CA ALA A 228 -10.35 -25.56 -3.37
C ALA A 228 -9.17 -26.07 -4.20
N ARG A 229 -8.60 -27.24 -3.86
CA ARG A 229 -7.51 -27.88 -4.64
C ARG A 229 -7.94 -28.30 -6.06
N ALA A 230 -9.23 -28.45 -6.32
CA ALA A 230 -9.74 -28.76 -7.66
C ALA A 230 -9.75 -27.54 -8.60
N HIS A 231 -9.57 -26.33 -8.07
CA HIS A 231 -9.41 -25.12 -8.90
C HIS A 231 -8.00 -24.99 -9.45
N GLU A 232 -7.88 -24.50 -10.70
CA GLU A 232 -6.60 -24.23 -11.35
C GLU A 232 -5.70 -23.26 -10.56
N ASP A 233 -6.30 -22.33 -9.82
CA ASP A 233 -5.57 -21.33 -9.02
C ASP A 233 -4.98 -21.89 -7.72
N ALA A 234 -5.29 -23.13 -7.35
CA ALA A 234 -4.83 -23.73 -6.09
C ALA A 234 -3.30 -23.74 -5.97
N ALA A 235 -2.59 -23.96 -7.08
CA ALA A 235 -1.12 -23.98 -7.11
C ALA A 235 -0.49 -22.63 -6.74
N ARG A 236 -1.22 -21.51 -6.83
CA ARG A 236 -0.72 -20.20 -6.40
C ARG A 236 -0.93 -19.92 -4.92
N LEU A 237 -1.66 -20.79 -4.23
CA LEU A 237 -2.15 -20.62 -2.87
C LEU A 237 -1.55 -21.68 -1.93
N GLU A 238 -0.38 -22.22 -2.27
CA GLU A 238 0.31 -23.29 -1.52
C GLU A 238 0.51 -22.91 -0.05
N GLU A 239 0.95 -21.68 0.24
CA GLU A 239 1.09 -21.17 1.62
C GLU A 239 -0.23 -21.29 2.41
N LEU A 240 -1.34 -20.91 1.81
CA LEU A 240 -2.65 -20.98 2.47
C LEU A 240 -3.16 -22.43 2.58
N VAL A 241 -2.82 -23.29 1.62
CA VAL A 241 -3.11 -24.72 1.70
C VAL A 241 -2.36 -25.36 2.87
N GLU A 242 -1.07 -25.05 3.01
CA GLU A 242 -0.23 -25.50 4.13
C GLU A 242 -0.76 -25.00 5.48
N GLU A 243 -1.21 -23.73 5.56
CA GLU A 243 -1.86 -23.19 6.77
C GLU A 243 -3.09 -24.02 7.17
N VAL A 244 -3.94 -24.40 6.21
CA VAL A 244 -5.13 -25.22 6.46
C VAL A 244 -4.75 -26.64 6.90
N GLU A 245 -3.75 -27.24 6.25
CA GLU A 245 -3.30 -28.60 6.56
C GLU A 245 -2.67 -28.69 7.94
N THR A 246 -1.78 -27.76 8.26
CA THR A 246 -1.22 -27.61 9.61
C THR A 246 -2.34 -27.48 10.64
N ALA A 247 -3.31 -26.61 10.38
CA ALA A 247 -4.46 -26.44 11.28
C ALA A 247 -5.33 -27.70 11.40
N LEU A 248 -5.35 -28.60 10.42
CA LEU A 248 -6.09 -29.86 10.46
C LEU A 248 -5.32 -30.99 11.15
N GLU A 249 -3.99 -30.90 11.17
CA GLU A 249 -3.10 -31.81 11.89
C GLU A 249 -3.09 -31.52 13.40
N GLU A 250 -3.26 -30.26 13.78
CA GLU A 250 -3.40 -29.81 15.17
C GLU A 250 -4.72 -30.23 15.87
N LEU A 251 -5.67 -30.85 15.14
CA LEU A 251 -7.01 -31.27 15.61
C LEU A 251 -7.11 -32.77 15.91
#